data_AF-A0A497QK30-F1
#
_entry.id   AF-A0A497QK30-F1
#
_cell.length_a   1.000
_cell.length_b   1.000
_cell.length_c   1.000
_cell.angle_alpha   90.00
_cell.angle_beta   90.00
_cell.angle_gamma   90.00
#
_symmetry.space_group_name_H-M   'P 1'
#
loop_
_entity.id
_entity.type
_entity.pdbx_description
1 polymer ?
#
loop_
_entity_poly.entity_id
_entity_poly.type
_entity_poly.pdbx_seq_one_letter_code
_entity_poly.pdbx_strand_id
1 'polypeptide(L)'
;MITTETRTFIQSLIDKKKQELKPSKEERDRVKSIVKYLSDLIYSSIPSSEIKINFILPQGSTGLKDTALRNASDIDLFIGLDISMLPGVNEKSKSQLRNEIRTLFKNLITNWLIPLFKENDLENPVMKYAEHPYISAVYRKMDLDIVFCFDLSENFLYQRGPLTAVDRTPHHTRYVQDHLSSEQHDEVRVLKFLFQKLHCYGDKSPVGRSGFLGYIAELFIVKYHSVIGVMENFNDLESKVIFFPPQNQALNNPYQNYPIKKVRKKYFPNDFLVIIDP
;
A
#
# COMPACT_ATOMS: atom_id res chain seq x y z
N MET A 1 14.09 30.23 0.35
CA MET A 1 12.61 30.37 0.37
C MET A 1 12.14 30.55 -1.06
N ILE A 2 11.07 29.85 -1.46
CA ILE A 2 10.45 30.02 -2.78
C ILE A 2 9.77 31.40 -2.80
N THR A 3 10.02 32.22 -3.82
CA THR A 3 9.35 33.53 -3.94
C THR A 3 7.85 33.32 -4.19
N THR A 4 7.00 34.28 -3.79
CA THR A 4 5.54 34.19 -4.01
C THR A 4 5.20 33.96 -5.49
N GLU A 5 5.91 34.64 -6.40
CA GLU A 5 5.73 34.47 -7.84
C GLU A 5 6.09 33.06 -8.32
N THR A 6 7.24 32.53 -7.88
CA THR A 6 7.64 31.15 -8.17
C THR A 6 6.63 30.14 -7.61
N ARG A 7 6.12 30.38 -6.40
CA ARG A 7 5.12 29.51 -5.75
C ARG A 7 3.84 29.47 -6.58
N THR A 8 3.33 30.63 -6.99
CA THR A 8 2.12 30.73 -7.82
C THR A 8 2.31 30.05 -9.17
N PHE A 9 3.47 30.24 -9.81
CA PHE A 9 3.79 29.56 -11.06
C PHE A 9 3.80 28.03 -10.90
N ILE A 10 4.50 27.51 -9.88
CA ILE A 10 4.54 26.06 -9.61
C ILE A 10 3.15 25.52 -9.31
N GLN A 11 2.34 26.24 -8.53
CA GLN A 11 0.96 25.84 -8.23
C GLN A 11 0.13 25.71 -9.52
N SER A 12 0.27 26.65 -10.46
CA SER A 12 -0.45 26.58 -11.75
C SER A 12 -0.08 25.32 -12.57
N LEU A 13 1.18 24.89 -12.51
CA LEU A 13 1.64 23.67 -13.18
C LEU A 13 1.09 22.42 -12.49
N ILE A 14 1.09 22.40 -11.16
CA ILE A 14 0.50 21.32 -10.35
C ILE A 14 -0.98 21.17 -10.68
N ASP A 15 -1.75 22.25 -10.69
CA ASP A 15 -3.19 22.21 -10.90
C ASP A 15 -3.56 21.74 -12.31
N LYS A 16 -2.81 22.18 -13.33
CA LYS A 16 -2.91 21.62 -14.68
C LYS A 16 -2.65 20.11 -14.67
N LYS A 17 -1.61 19.68 -13.95
CA LYS A 17 -1.20 18.27 -13.94
C LYS A 17 -2.19 17.37 -13.19
N LYS A 18 -2.86 17.86 -12.14
CA LYS A 18 -3.93 17.13 -11.42
C LYS A 18 -5.02 16.65 -12.39
N GLN A 19 -5.46 17.53 -13.31
CA GLN A 19 -6.51 17.20 -14.28
C GLN A 19 -6.08 16.09 -15.27
N GLU A 20 -4.82 16.09 -15.69
CA GLU A 20 -4.28 15.09 -16.61
C GLU A 20 -4.07 13.72 -15.93
N LEU A 21 -3.71 13.71 -14.64
CA LEU A 21 -3.35 12.49 -13.91
C LEU A 21 -4.52 11.78 -13.23
N LYS A 22 -5.66 12.45 -13.06
CA LYS A 22 -6.84 11.87 -12.42
C LYS A 22 -7.49 10.81 -13.32
N PRO A 23 -7.70 9.56 -12.86
CA PRO A 23 -8.43 8.56 -13.62
C PRO A 23 -9.84 9.05 -13.96
N SER A 24 -10.31 8.72 -15.16
CA SER A 24 -11.68 9.02 -15.60
C SER A 24 -12.69 8.23 -14.78
N LYS A 25 -13.96 8.62 -14.87
CA LYS A 25 -15.05 7.89 -14.21
C LYS A 25 -15.16 6.46 -14.77
N GLU A 26 -15.00 6.30 -16.08
CA GLU A 26 -15.07 5.02 -16.77
C GLU A 26 -13.94 4.08 -16.32
N GLU A 27 -12.72 4.59 -16.14
CA GLU A 27 -11.60 3.80 -15.58
C GLU A 27 -11.93 3.30 -14.17
N ARG A 28 -12.44 4.19 -13.31
CA ARG A 28 -12.81 3.84 -11.93
C ARG A 28 -13.95 2.83 -11.88
N ASP A 29 -14.98 3.02 -12.70
CA ASP A 29 -16.14 2.14 -12.75
C ASP A 29 -15.75 0.75 -13.31
N ARG A 30 -14.81 0.71 -14.26
CA ARG A 30 -14.22 -0.54 -14.74
C ARG A 30 -13.50 -1.30 -13.64
N VAL A 31 -12.61 -0.66 -12.88
CA VAL A 31 -11.92 -1.28 -11.73
C VAL A 31 -12.92 -1.84 -10.73
N LYS A 32 -13.92 -1.03 -10.34
CA LYS A 32 -14.98 -1.47 -9.41
C LYS A 32 -15.73 -2.69 -9.93
N SER A 33 -16.06 -2.73 -11.23
CA SER A 33 -16.76 -3.87 -11.83
C SER A 33 -15.93 -5.16 -11.80
N ILE A 34 -14.62 -5.06 -12.05
CA ILE A 34 -13.70 -6.20 -12.03
C ILE A 34 -13.54 -6.71 -10.60
N VAL A 35 -13.25 -5.82 -9.65
CA VAL A 35 -13.13 -6.16 -8.23
C VAL A 35 -14.39 -6.84 -7.71
N LYS A 36 -15.57 -6.29 -8.04
CA LYS A 36 -16.85 -6.88 -7.65
C LYS A 36 -17.02 -8.29 -8.22
N TYR A 37 -16.81 -8.45 -9.52
CA TYR A 37 -16.92 -9.76 -10.17
C TYR A 37 -15.99 -10.79 -9.53
N LEU A 38 -14.70 -10.46 -9.33
CA LEU A 38 -13.73 -11.37 -8.73
C LEU A 38 -14.07 -11.70 -7.27
N SER A 39 -14.55 -10.71 -6.51
CA SER A 39 -14.97 -10.94 -5.12
C SER A 39 -16.15 -11.90 -5.07
N ASP A 40 -17.18 -11.67 -5.88
CA ASP A 40 -18.37 -12.52 -5.97
C ASP A 40 -17.99 -13.96 -6.42
N LEU A 41 -17.06 -14.08 -7.37
CA LEU A 41 -16.52 -15.36 -7.84
C LEU A 41 -15.78 -16.13 -6.75
N ILE A 42 -14.90 -15.46 -5.99
CA ILE A 42 -14.14 -16.08 -4.90
C ILE A 42 -15.09 -16.50 -3.77
N TYR A 43 -16.02 -15.63 -3.34
CA TYR A 43 -16.99 -15.99 -2.30
C TYR A 43 -17.86 -17.18 -2.67
N SER A 44 -18.26 -17.28 -3.94
CA SER A 44 -19.12 -18.38 -4.42
C SER A 44 -18.38 -19.72 -4.59
N SER A 45 -17.05 -19.72 -4.50
CA SER A 45 -16.21 -20.89 -4.78
C SER A 45 -15.38 -21.36 -3.58
N ILE A 46 -15.63 -20.83 -2.38
CA ILE A 46 -14.90 -21.24 -1.17
C ILE A 46 -15.06 -22.76 -0.97
N PRO A 47 -13.96 -23.54 -0.97
CA PRO A 47 -14.05 -24.99 -1.10
C PRO A 47 -14.39 -25.71 0.21
N SER A 48 -14.27 -25.03 1.36
CA SER A 48 -14.57 -25.57 2.68
C SER A 48 -14.98 -24.47 3.65
N SER A 49 -15.90 -24.79 4.57
CA SER A 49 -16.28 -23.91 5.69
C SER A 49 -15.13 -23.59 6.65
N GLU A 50 -14.01 -24.31 6.57
CA GLU A 50 -12.80 -24.03 7.36
C GLU A 50 -12.04 -22.79 6.85
N ILE A 51 -12.23 -22.42 5.58
CA ILE A 51 -11.63 -21.21 5.01
C ILE A 51 -12.51 -20.02 5.37
N LYS A 52 -12.01 -19.21 6.30
CA LYS A 52 -12.71 -18.02 6.78
C LYS A 52 -12.10 -16.77 6.16
N ILE A 53 -12.90 -16.10 5.34
CA ILE A 53 -12.55 -14.84 4.69
C ILE A 53 -13.37 -13.73 5.34
N ASN A 54 -12.68 -12.74 5.91
CA ASN A 54 -13.30 -11.57 6.51
C ASN A 54 -13.56 -10.48 5.47
N PHE A 55 -12.69 -10.37 4.45
CA PHE A 55 -12.89 -9.42 3.35
C PHE A 55 -12.20 -9.86 2.06
N ILE A 56 -12.69 -9.33 0.94
CA ILE A 56 -11.98 -9.29 -0.34
C ILE A 56 -12.08 -7.86 -0.83
N LEU A 57 -10.96 -7.14 -0.83
CA LEU A 57 -10.95 -5.70 -1.11
C LEU A 57 -9.73 -5.31 -1.94
N PRO A 58 -9.87 -4.34 -2.85
CA PRO A 58 -8.74 -3.78 -3.55
C PRO A 58 -7.94 -2.92 -2.56
N GLN A 59 -6.64 -3.17 -2.52
CA GLN A 59 -5.67 -2.41 -1.74
C GLN A 59 -4.78 -1.60 -2.70
N GLY A 60 -3.72 -0.99 -2.19
CA GLY A 60 -2.83 -0.20 -3.01
C GLY A 60 -3.48 1.10 -3.51
N SER A 61 -2.97 1.62 -4.64
CA SER A 61 -3.39 2.94 -5.15
C SER A 61 -4.75 2.94 -5.86
N THR A 62 -5.17 1.77 -6.38
CA THR A 62 -6.44 1.54 -7.09
C THR A 62 -7.58 1.10 -6.17
N GLY A 63 -7.30 0.88 -4.89
CA GLY A 63 -8.28 0.58 -3.85
C GLY A 63 -8.98 1.80 -3.24
N LEU A 64 -9.38 1.69 -1.97
CA LEU A 64 -10.10 2.75 -1.23
C LEU A 64 -9.32 4.06 -1.12
N LYS A 65 -7.99 4.01 -1.27
CA LYS A 65 -7.13 5.19 -1.27
C LYS A 65 -7.44 6.16 -2.41
N ASP A 66 -7.97 5.69 -3.55
CA ASP A 66 -8.20 6.50 -4.76
C ASP A 66 -7.03 7.46 -5.09
N THR A 67 -5.80 6.93 -5.15
CA THR A 67 -4.57 7.68 -5.46
C THR A 67 -3.82 7.15 -6.69
N ALA A 68 -4.45 6.24 -7.45
CA ALA A 68 -3.91 5.73 -8.70
C ALA A 68 -3.77 6.84 -9.75
N LEU A 69 -2.72 6.74 -10.56
CA LEU A 69 -2.53 7.58 -11.75
C LEU A 69 -3.48 7.11 -12.86
N ARG A 70 -3.90 8.02 -13.73
CA ARG A 70 -4.61 7.69 -14.97
C ARG A 70 -3.85 6.63 -15.77
N ASN A 71 -4.58 5.71 -16.39
CA ASN A 71 -4.06 4.54 -17.08
C ASN A 71 -3.25 3.58 -16.19
N ALA A 72 -3.37 3.64 -14.87
CA ALA A 72 -2.90 2.56 -14.01
C ALA A 72 -3.58 1.25 -14.43
N SER A 73 -2.78 0.23 -14.71
CA SER A 73 -3.26 -1.07 -15.20
C SER A 73 -3.36 -2.11 -14.10
N ASP A 74 -2.91 -1.80 -12.88
CA ASP A 74 -2.70 -2.71 -11.76
C ASP A 74 -3.83 -2.68 -10.72
N ILE A 75 -4.39 -3.85 -10.40
CA ILE A 75 -5.32 -4.04 -9.28
C ILE A 75 -4.69 -5.01 -8.28
N ASP A 76 -4.41 -4.50 -7.08
CA ASP A 76 -3.99 -5.30 -5.94
C ASP A 76 -5.21 -5.80 -5.17
N LEU A 77 -5.67 -7.02 -5.43
CA LEU A 77 -6.84 -7.60 -4.76
C LEU A 77 -6.41 -8.43 -3.54
N PHE A 78 -6.76 -7.97 -2.34
CA PHE A 78 -6.41 -8.67 -1.12
C PHE A 78 -7.56 -9.51 -0.60
N ILE A 79 -7.25 -10.73 -0.17
CA ILE A 79 -8.16 -11.64 0.51
C ILE A 79 -7.71 -11.72 1.98
N GLY A 80 -8.52 -11.14 2.87
CA GLY A 80 -8.28 -11.10 4.31
C GLY A 80 -8.79 -12.36 4.97
N LEU A 81 -7.87 -13.22 5.41
CA LEU A 81 -8.17 -14.43 6.14
C LEU A 81 -8.33 -14.16 7.63
N ASP A 82 -9.25 -14.89 8.25
CA ASP A 82 -9.41 -14.85 9.71
C ASP A 82 -8.20 -15.50 10.40
N ILE A 83 -7.71 -14.87 11.46
CA ILE A 83 -6.53 -15.36 12.21
C ILE A 83 -6.76 -16.74 12.85
N SER A 84 -8.00 -17.16 13.08
CA SER A 84 -8.32 -18.51 13.58
C SER A 84 -7.88 -19.64 12.63
N MET A 85 -7.58 -19.32 11.36
CA MET A 85 -6.96 -20.27 10.43
C MET A 85 -5.50 -20.62 10.79
N LEU A 86 -4.90 -19.92 11.75
CA LEU A 86 -3.58 -20.21 12.32
C LEU A 86 -3.69 -20.59 13.80
N PRO A 87 -4.11 -21.81 14.14
CA PRO A 87 -4.20 -22.25 15.53
C PRO A 87 -2.84 -22.19 16.22
N GLY A 88 -2.81 -21.79 17.49
CA GLY A 88 -1.55 -21.68 18.25
C GLY A 88 -0.62 -20.56 17.76
N VAL A 89 -1.14 -19.54 17.05
CA VAL A 89 -0.33 -18.37 16.63
C VAL A 89 0.46 -17.74 17.79
N ASN A 90 -0.08 -17.88 19.01
CA ASN A 90 0.52 -17.32 20.20
C ASN A 90 1.73 -18.07 20.74
N GLU A 91 1.85 -19.35 20.40
CA GLU A 91 2.82 -20.31 20.97
C GLU A 91 3.96 -20.62 20.00
N LYS A 92 3.78 -20.31 18.72
CA LYS A 92 4.73 -20.63 17.64
C LYS A 92 5.83 -19.59 17.52
N SER A 93 7.04 -20.06 17.19
CA SER A 93 8.14 -19.17 16.82
C SER A 93 7.86 -18.47 15.48
N LYS A 94 8.50 -17.32 15.25
CA LYS A 94 8.40 -16.58 13.97
C LYS A 94 8.75 -17.44 12.75
N SER A 95 9.70 -18.36 12.88
CA SER A 95 10.10 -19.23 11.77
C SER A 95 9.04 -20.29 11.45
N GLN A 96 8.46 -20.90 12.48
CA GLN A 96 7.36 -21.85 12.33
C GLN A 96 6.15 -21.19 11.66
N LEU A 97 5.76 -20.00 12.14
CA LEU A 97 4.66 -19.24 11.55
C LEU A 97 4.88 -18.91 10.08
N ARG A 98 6.07 -18.40 9.71
CA ARG A 98 6.39 -18.11 8.31
C ARG A 98 6.25 -19.33 7.41
N ASN A 99 6.74 -20.49 7.86
CA ASN A 99 6.65 -21.73 7.08
C ASN A 99 5.21 -22.22 6.93
N GLU A 100 4.43 -22.14 8.01
CA GLU A 100 3.02 -22.53 8.02
C GLU A 100 2.18 -21.62 7.12
N ILE A 101 2.35 -20.29 7.24
CA ILE A 101 1.68 -19.29 6.40
C ILE A 101 2.05 -19.51 4.93
N ARG A 102 3.33 -19.71 4.62
CA ARG A 102 3.79 -19.98 3.25
C ARG A 102 3.12 -21.24 2.70
N THR A 103 3.00 -22.29 3.51
CA THR A 103 2.36 -23.55 3.12
C THR A 103 0.86 -23.37 2.90
N LEU A 104 0.19 -22.68 3.83
CA LEU A 104 -1.24 -22.36 3.73
C LEU A 104 -1.53 -21.56 2.45
N PHE A 105 -0.83 -20.46 2.22
CA PHE A 105 -1.05 -19.61 1.04
C PHE A 105 -0.76 -20.38 -0.25
N LYS A 106 0.32 -21.16 -0.29
CA LYS A 106 0.64 -22.00 -1.45
C LYS A 106 -0.49 -22.98 -1.74
N ASN A 107 -1.03 -23.65 -0.72
CA ASN A 107 -2.12 -24.60 -0.88
C ASN A 107 -3.41 -23.92 -1.38
N LEU A 108 -3.80 -22.78 -0.78
CA LEU A 108 -4.97 -22.02 -1.22
C LEU A 108 -4.84 -21.54 -2.67
N ILE A 109 -3.65 -21.08 -3.06
CA ILE A 109 -3.40 -20.63 -4.43
C ILE A 109 -3.42 -21.81 -5.42
N THR A 110 -2.66 -22.88 -5.15
CA THR A 110 -2.49 -23.98 -6.10
C THR A 110 -3.76 -24.81 -6.25
N ASN A 111 -4.44 -25.12 -5.15
CA ASN A 111 -5.54 -26.08 -5.15
C ASN A 111 -6.91 -25.42 -5.32
N TRP A 112 -7.02 -24.10 -5.13
CA TRP A 112 -8.31 -23.40 -5.22
C TRP A 112 -8.28 -22.24 -6.22
N LEU A 113 -7.50 -21.19 -5.98
CA LEU A 113 -7.62 -19.96 -6.77
C LEU A 113 -7.10 -20.09 -8.21
N ILE A 114 -5.97 -20.75 -8.45
CA ILE A 114 -5.45 -20.93 -9.82
C ILE A 114 -6.44 -21.72 -10.70
N PRO A 115 -6.95 -22.90 -10.26
CA PRO A 115 -8.00 -23.61 -11.01
C PRO A 115 -9.22 -22.73 -11.28
N LEU A 116 -9.76 -22.07 -10.24
CA LEU A 116 -10.90 -21.17 -10.35
C LEU A 116 -10.69 -20.10 -11.43
N PHE A 117 -9.53 -19.45 -11.42
CA PHE A 117 -9.24 -18.36 -12.36
C PHE A 117 -9.02 -18.84 -13.79
N LYS A 118 -8.46 -20.03 -13.99
CA LYS A 118 -8.36 -20.65 -15.32
C LYS A 118 -9.72 -20.95 -15.93
N GLU A 119 -10.70 -21.30 -15.11
CA GLU A 119 -12.07 -21.59 -15.54
C GLU A 119 -12.92 -20.34 -15.80
N ASN A 120 -12.44 -19.15 -15.43
CA ASN A 120 -13.21 -17.90 -15.44
C ASN A 120 -12.53 -16.75 -16.21
N ASP A 121 -11.85 -17.08 -17.31
CA ASP A 121 -11.26 -16.12 -18.27
C ASP A 121 -10.18 -15.18 -17.70
N LEU A 122 -9.54 -15.52 -16.58
CA LEU A 122 -8.30 -14.84 -16.19
C LEU A 122 -7.16 -15.41 -17.04
N GLU A 123 -6.48 -14.51 -17.74
CA GLU A 123 -5.35 -14.84 -18.60
C GLU A 123 -4.10 -15.09 -17.75
N ASN A 124 -3.44 -16.23 -18.01
CA ASN A 124 -2.16 -16.62 -17.41
C ASN A 124 -2.06 -16.48 -15.87
N PRO A 125 -3.01 -17.03 -15.08
CA PRO A 125 -2.90 -16.99 -13.62
C PRO A 125 -1.69 -17.83 -13.18
N VAL A 126 -0.67 -17.16 -12.65
CA VAL A 126 0.58 -17.78 -12.19
C VAL A 126 0.89 -17.39 -10.76
N MET A 127 1.36 -18.35 -9.98
CA MET A 127 1.89 -18.06 -8.66
C MET A 127 3.26 -17.40 -8.79
N LYS A 128 3.41 -16.21 -8.20
CA LYS A 128 4.67 -15.50 -8.04
C LYS A 128 5.05 -15.45 -6.55
N TYR A 129 6.28 -15.05 -6.28
CA TYR A 129 6.83 -14.97 -4.93
C TYR A 129 7.48 -13.61 -4.70
N ALA A 130 7.05 -12.94 -3.64
CA ALA A 130 7.80 -11.87 -2.98
C ALA A 130 8.32 -12.42 -1.64
N GLU A 131 7.85 -11.89 -0.50
CA GLU A 131 8.06 -12.52 0.81
C GLU A 131 7.22 -13.82 0.94
N HIS A 132 6.00 -13.80 0.41
CA HIS A 132 5.07 -14.93 0.40
C HIS A 132 4.45 -15.12 -1.00
N PRO A 133 3.82 -16.28 -1.27
CA PRO A 133 3.16 -16.55 -2.54
C PRO A 133 1.99 -15.59 -2.79
N TYR A 134 1.85 -15.12 -4.03
CA TYR A 134 0.69 -14.40 -4.54
C TYR A 134 0.37 -14.86 -5.96
N ILE A 135 -0.80 -14.51 -6.49
CA ILE A 135 -1.17 -14.81 -7.88
C ILE A 135 -1.02 -13.55 -8.70
N SER A 136 -0.40 -13.67 -9.86
CA SER A 136 -0.38 -12.63 -10.88
C SER A 136 -1.15 -13.15 -12.09
N ALA A 137 -2.07 -12.35 -12.62
CA ALA A 137 -2.92 -12.70 -13.75
C ALA A 137 -3.27 -11.44 -14.55
N VAL A 138 -3.90 -11.62 -15.71
CA VAL A 138 -4.49 -10.51 -16.47
C VAL A 138 -5.98 -10.76 -16.61
N TYR A 139 -6.81 -9.76 -16.35
CA TYR A 139 -8.26 -9.84 -16.60
C TYR A 139 -8.74 -8.59 -17.30
N ARG A 140 -9.39 -8.76 -18.46
CA ARG A 140 -9.89 -7.65 -19.27
C ARG A 140 -8.81 -6.57 -19.46
N LYS A 141 -7.59 -6.94 -19.89
CA LYS A 141 -6.46 -6.02 -20.13
C LYS A 141 -5.97 -5.23 -18.89
N MET A 142 -6.26 -5.70 -17.69
CA MET A 142 -5.69 -5.16 -16.44
C MET A 142 -4.84 -6.22 -15.77
N ASP A 143 -3.68 -5.80 -15.28
CA ASP A 143 -2.80 -6.62 -14.45
C ASP A 143 -3.45 -6.79 -13.07
N LEU A 144 -3.54 -8.03 -12.60
CA LEU A 144 -4.11 -8.37 -11.32
C LEU A 144 -3.05 -9.05 -10.47
N ASP A 145 -2.83 -8.54 -9.27
CA ASP A 145 -2.08 -9.23 -8.23
C ASP A 145 -3.04 -9.57 -7.08
N ILE A 146 -3.21 -10.86 -6.80
CA ILE A 146 -4.15 -11.38 -5.81
C ILE A 146 -3.36 -11.95 -4.64
N VAL A 147 -3.54 -11.34 -3.47
CA VAL A 147 -2.68 -11.52 -2.30
C VAL A 147 -3.50 -11.97 -1.11
N PHE A 148 -3.09 -13.04 -0.44
CA PHE A 148 -3.64 -13.39 0.87
C PHE A 148 -2.94 -12.57 1.96
N CYS A 149 -3.73 -12.14 2.94
CA CYS A 149 -3.23 -11.53 4.17
C CYS A 149 -4.09 -12.00 5.35
N PHE A 150 -3.64 -11.75 6.57
CA PHE A 150 -4.49 -11.92 7.75
C PHE A 150 -5.15 -10.60 8.15
N ASP A 151 -6.44 -10.67 8.46
CA ASP A 151 -7.17 -9.55 9.03
C ASP A 151 -6.82 -9.40 10.51
N LEU A 152 -5.72 -8.70 10.78
CA LEU A 152 -5.18 -8.49 12.12
C LEU A 152 -5.75 -7.20 12.72
N SER A 153 -6.13 -7.23 14.00
CA SER A 153 -6.50 -6.01 14.72
C SER A 153 -5.29 -5.09 14.96
N GLU A 154 -5.54 -3.80 15.15
CA GLU A 154 -4.50 -2.83 15.53
C GLU A 154 -3.76 -3.25 16.81
N ASN A 155 -4.51 -3.74 17.81
CA ASN A 155 -3.93 -4.26 19.06
C ASN A 155 -2.99 -5.43 18.82
N PHE A 156 -3.34 -6.35 17.91
CA PHE A 156 -2.47 -7.46 17.54
C PHE A 156 -1.18 -6.96 16.89
N LEU A 157 -1.29 -6.05 15.91
CA LEU A 157 -0.15 -5.46 15.23
C LEU A 157 0.76 -4.69 16.20
N TYR A 158 0.20 -3.92 17.13
CA TYR A 158 0.99 -3.18 18.12
C TYR A 158 1.78 -4.11 19.05
N GLN A 159 1.15 -5.21 19.50
CA GLN A 159 1.77 -6.12 20.46
C GLN A 159 2.76 -7.10 19.83
N ARG A 160 2.46 -7.59 18.62
CA ARG A 160 3.22 -8.69 17.98
C ARG A 160 3.91 -8.30 16.67
N GLY A 161 3.50 -7.18 16.08
CA GLY A 161 3.78 -6.89 14.68
C GLY A 161 2.93 -7.74 13.73
N PRO A 162 3.08 -7.52 12.42
CA PRO A 162 2.38 -8.30 11.42
C PRO A 162 2.97 -9.72 11.31
N LEU A 163 2.17 -10.67 10.79
CA LEU A 163 2.62 -12.03 10.52
C LEU A 163 3.35 -12.11 9.17
N THR A 164 2.96 -11.26 8.22
CA THR A 164 3.56 -11.06 6.90
C THR A 164 3.66 -9.56 6.59
N ALA A 165 4.55 -9.10 5.70
CA ALA A 165 4.63 -7.67 5.41
C ALA A 165 3.31 -7.03 4.94
N VAL A 166 2.43 -7.81 4.29
CA VAL A 166 1.19 -7.32 3.67
C VAL A 166 0.00 -7.22 4.64
N ASP A 167 0.10 -7.78 5.85
CA ASP A 167 -1.00 -7.69 6.84
C ASP A 167 -1.24 -6.25 7.33
N ARG A 168 -0.25 -5.36 7.14
CA ARG A 168 -0.40 -3.92 7.43
C ARG A 168 -1.10 -3.16 6.31
N THR A 169 -1.14 -3.69 5.09
CA THR A 169 -1.68 -2.98 3.94
C THR A 169 -3.14 -2.55 4.12
N PRO A 170 -4.06 -3.37 4.68
CA PRO A 170 -5.43 -2.91 4.98
C PRO A 170 -5.48 -1.73 5.95
N HIS A 171 -4.57 -1.69 6.93
CA HIS A 171 -4.45 -0.57 7.87
C HIS A 171 -3.89 0.68 7.19
N HIS A 172 -2.88 0.54 6.34
CA HIS A 172 -2.36 1.64 5.51
C HIS A 172 -3.45 2.24 4.62
N THR A 173 -4.31 1.39 4.06
CA THR A 173 -5.44 1.83 3.23
C THR A 173 -6.45 2.63 4.04
N ARG A 174 -6.89 2.12 5.20
CA ARG A 174 -7.78 2.85 6.11
C ARG A 174 -7.17 4.17 6.56
N TYR A 175 -5.92 4.15 7.02
CA TYR A 175 -5.22 5.35 7.47
C TYR A 175 -5.19 6.43 6.38
N VAL A 176 -4.80 6.07 5.15
CA VAL A 176 -4.75 7.05 4.04
C VAL A 176 -6.15 7.56 3.68
N GLN A 177 -7.14 6.67 3.65
CA GLN A 177 -8.54 7.03 3.37
C GLN A 177 -9.09 8.02 4.42
N ASP A 178 -8.76 7.83 5.70
CA ASP A 178 -9.29 8.63 6.80
C ASP A 178 -8.58 9.98 6.96
N HIS A 179 -7.39 10.15 6.37
CA HIS A 179 -6.54 11.33 6.57
C HIS A 179 -6.32 12.18 5.31
N LEU A 180 -6.68 11.68 4.12
CA LEU A 180 -6.62 12.47 2.90
C LEU A 180 -7.99 13.02 2.51
N SER A 181 -8.05 14.31 2.21
CA SER A 181 -9.22 14.91 1.55
C SER A 181 -9.24 14.61 0.05
N SER A 182 -10.40 14.73 -0.60
CA SER A 182 -10.53 14.52 -2.04
C SER A 182 -9.56 15.37 -2.88
N GLU A 183 -9.22 16.58 -2.44
CA GLU A 183 -8.24 17.45 -3.11
C GLU A 183 -6.81 16.93 -2.96
N GLN A 184 -6.49 16.38 -1.78
CA GLN A 184 -5.17 15.83 -1.48
C GLN A 184 -4.89 14.53 -2.25
N HIS A 185 -5.91 13.79 -2.67
CA HIS A 185 -5.71 12.63 -3.55
C HIS A 185 -5.04 13.05 -4.88
N ASP A 186 -5.42 14.21 -5.40
CA ASP A 186 -4.85 14.74 -6.64
C ASP A 186 -3.43 15.29 -6.41
N GLU A 187 -3.11 15.82 -5.22
CA GLU A 187 -1.74 16.13 -4.80
C GLU A 187 -0.84 14.88 -4.75
N VAL A 188 -1.34 13.77 -4.19
CA VAL A 188 -0.61 12.49 -4.16
C VAL A 188 -0.29 12.02 -5.57
N ARG A 189 -1.24 12.11 -6.51
CA ARG A 189 -1.00 11.75 -7.91
C ARG A 189 0.13 12.57 -8.52
N VAL A 190 0.12 13.89 -8.32
CA VAL A 190 1.19 14.76 -8.81
C VAL A 190 2.53 14.38 -8.18
N LEU A 191 2.57 14.09 -6.88
CA LEU A 191 3.80 13.66 -6.21
C LEU A 191 4.34 12.33 -6.75
N LYS A 192 3.48 11.32 -6.92
CA LYS A 192 3.82 10.02 -7.53
C LYS A 192 4.36 10.21 -8.95
N PHE A 193 3.72 11.08 -9.74
CA PHE A 193 4.17 11.42 -11.08
C PHE A 193 5.55 12.09 -11.07
N LEU A 194 5.79 13.05 -10.16
CA LEU A 194 7.11 13.68 -9.99
C LEU A 194 8.18 12.64 -9.66
N PHE A 195 7.91 11.73 -8.71
CA PHE A 195 8.84 10.65 -8.39
C PHE A 195 9.16 9.76 -9.60
N GLN A 196 8.16 9.44 -10.42
CA GLN A 196 8.38 8.66 -11.65
C GLN A 196 9.25 9.44 -12.66
N LYS A 197 8.98 10.72 -12.87
CA LYS A 197 9.73 11.57 -13.82
C LYS A 197 11.14 11.92 -13.36
N LEU A 198 11.36 11.92 -12.05
CA LEU A 198 12.68 12.08 -11.44
C LEU A 198 13.40 10.74 -11.23
N HIS A 199 12.84 9.63 -11.72
CA HIS A 199 13.39 8.28 -11.62
C HIS A 199 13.67 7.81 -10.18
N CYS A 200 12.97 8.37 -9.20
CA CYS A 200 13.07 8.04 -7.78
C CYS A 200 11.83 7.34 -7.23
N TYR A 201 10.91 6.88 -8.08
CA TYR A 201 9.80 6.02 -7.68
C TYR A 201 10.30 4.58 -7.50
N GLY A 202 10.28 4.05 -6.26
CA GLY A 202 10.99 2.83 -5.87
C GLY A 202 10.71 1.62 -6.76
N ASP A 203 9.45 1.35 -7.10
CA ASP A 203 9.05 0.17 -7.88
C ASP A 203 9.35 0.29 -9.39
N LYS A 204 9.76 1.49 -9.85
CA LYS A 204 9.99 1.81 -11.27
C LYS A 204 11.35 2.46 -11.54
N SER A 205 12.21 2.53 -10.53
CA SER A 205 13.51 3.19 -10.64
C SER A 205 14.50 2.31 -11.42
N PRO A 206 15.37 2.86 -12.29
CA PRO A 206 16.42 2.11 -12.99
C PRO A 206 17.39 1.36 -12.06
N VAL A 207 17.54 1.83 -10.81
CA VAL A 207 18.34 1.18 -9.76
C VAL A 207 17.54 0.13 -8.95
N GLY A 208 16.24 -0.01 -9.21
CA GLY A 208 15.38 -1.14 -8.82
C GLY A 208 15.22 -1.43 -7.33
N ARG A 209 15.88 -0.67 -6.44
CA ARG A 209 15.97 -0.97 -4.99
C ARG A 209 16.08 0.28 -4.10
N SER A 210 15.98 1.47 -4.67
CA SER A 210 16.08 2.74 -3.93
C SER A 210 15.15 3.79 -4.53
N GLY A 211 14.38 4.45 -3.67
CA GLY A 211 13.39 5.46 -4.07
C GLY A 211 12.23 5.58 -3.10
N PHE A 212 11.31 6.50 -3.39
CA PHE A 212 10.06 6.68 -2.66
C PHE A 212 9.00 5.70 -3.16
N LEU A 213 8.36 5.00 -2.24
CA LEU A 213 7.22 4.14 -2.54
C LEU A 213 5.93 4.98 -2.65
N GLY A 214 4.90 4.42 -3.29
CA GLY A 214 3.60 5.08 -3.42
C GLY A 214 2.97 5.46 -2.07
N TYR A 215 3.11 4.61 -1.05
CA TYR A 215 2.64 4.90 0.31
C TYR A 215 3.41 6.05 0.96
N ILE A 216 4.70 6.23 0.65
CA ILE A 216 5.47 7.37 1.17
C ILE A 216 4.96 8.69 0.57
N ALA A 217 4.58 8.70 -0.71
CA ALA A 217 3.94 9.86 -1.31
C ALA A 217 2.63 10.21 -0.59
N GLU A 218 1.83 9.21 -0.22
CA GLU A 218 0.59 9.40 0.54
C GLU A 218 0.87 10.00 1.92
N LEU A 219 1.81 9.42 2.68
CA LEU A 219 2.21 9.92 4.00
C LEU A 219 2.78 11.35 3.96
N PHE A 220 3.54 11.70 2.92
CA PHE A 220 4.02 13.06 2.73
C PHE A 220 2.89 14.05 2.52
N ILE A 221 1.87 13.71 1.73
CA ILE A 221 0.71 14.59 1.55
C ILE A 221 -0.16 14.64 2.81
N VAL A 222 -0.29 13.56 3.58
CA VAL A 222 -0.93 13.60 4.90
C VAL A 222 -0.20 14.61 5.81
N LYS A 223 1.14 14.59 5.82
CA LYS A 223 1.94 15.44 6.72
C LYS A 223 2.04 16.90 6.29
N TYR A 224 2.27 17.14 5.00
CA TYR A 224 2.64 18.44 4.45
C TYR A 224 1.54 19.05 3.57
N HIS A 225 0.40 18.37 3.48
CA HIS A 225 -0.85 18.80 2.85
C HIS A 225 -0.83 18.94 1.31
N SER A 226 0.29 19.31 0.69
CA SER A 226 0.42 19.51 -0.75
C SER A 226 1.83 19.22 -1.26
N VAL A 227 2.00 19.05 -2.58
CA VAL A 227 3.31 18.88 -3.23
C VAL A 227 4.24 20.05 -2.92
N ILE A 228 3.72 21.29 -2.93
CA ILE A 228 4.51 22.47 -2.56
C ILE A 228 4.94 22.38 -1.09
N GLY A 229 4.03 21.98 -0.19
CA GLY A 229 4.37 21.76 1.22
C GLY A 229 5.48 20.74 1.40
N VAL A 230 5.47 19.65 0.62
CA VAL A 230 6.55 18.66 0.60
C VAL A 230 7.86 19.29 0.11
N MET A 231 7.85 20.05 -0.99
CA MET A 231 9.04 20.73 -1.52
C MET A 231 9.64 21.72 -0.53
N GLU A 232 8.81 22.52 0.13
CA GLU A 232 9.24 23.53 1.12
C GLU A 232 9.89 22.89 2.35
N ASN A 233 9.51 21.65 2.68
CA ASN A 233 10.03 20.90 3.82
C ASN A 233 11.06 19.82 3.42
N PHE A 234 11.40 19.70 2.13
CA PHE A 234 12.17 18.56 1.63
C PHE A 234 13.60 18.49 2.21
N ASN A 235 14.25 19.65 2.35
CA ASN A 235 15.60 19.74 2.91
C ASN A 235 15.67 19.29 4.38
N ASP A 236 14.54 19.34 5.09
CA ASP A 236 14.48 18.96 6.50
C ASP A 236 14.25 17.46 6.69
N LEU A 237 13.89 16.71 5.64
CA LEU A 237 13.51 15.30 5.74
C LEU A 237 14.64 14.43 6.31
N GLU A 238 15.90 14.69 5.92
CA GLU A 238 17.06 13.93 6.44
C GLU A 238 17.38 14.22 7.91
N SER A 239 16.84 15.32 8.43
CA SER A 239 17.16 15.86 9.75
C SER A 239 16.16 15.43 10.83
N LYS A 240 15.02 14.84 10.44
CA LYS A 240 13.87 14.56 11.33
C LYS A 240 13.40 13.12 11.21
N VAL A 241 12.90 12.55 12.32
CA VAL A 241 12.04 11.36 12.27
C VAL A 241 10.64 11.86 11.99
N ILE A 242 10.04 11.43 10.88
CA ILE A 242 8.65 11.78 10.57
C ILE A 242 7.74 10.88 11.37
N PHE A 243 6.92 11.50 12.21
CA PHE A 243 5.98 10.85 13.10
C PHE A 243 4.57 11.40 12.87
N PHE A 244 3.61 10.49 12.95
CA PHE A 244 2.19 10.74 12.81
C PHE A 244 1.54 10.41 14.17
N PRO A 245 1.14 11.42 14.95
CA PRO A 245 0.45 11.15 16.21
C PRO A 245 -0.94 10.55 15.94
N PRO A 246 -1.42 9.62 16.78
CA PRO A 246 -2.78 9.12 16.71
C PRO A 246 -3.79 10.27 16.77
N GLN A 247 -4.90 10.15 16.02
CA GLN A 247 -5.97 11.14 16.06
C GLN A 247 -6.44 11.37 17.51
N ASN A 248 -6.62 12.63 17.88
CA ASN A 248 -7.05 13.06 19.22
C ASN A 248 -6.08 12.79 20.39
N GLN A 249 -4.82 12.49 20.11
CA GLN A 249 -3.78 12.41 21.14
C GLN A 249 -2.63 13.37 20.82
N ALA A 250 -2.36 14.31 21.73
CA ALA A 250 -1.16 15.12 21.70
C ALA A 250 0.05 14.28 22.16
N LEU A 251 0.39 13.24 21.40
CA LEU A 251 1.60 12.48 21.63
C LEU A 251 2.76 13.18 20.95
N ASN A 252 3.71 13.61 21.78
CA ASN A 252 5.01 14.07 21.32
C ASN A 252 5.70 12.95 20.54
N ASN A 253 6.38 13.32 19.45
CA ASN A 253 7.18 12.37 18.70
C ASN A 253 8.17 11.70 19.68
N PRO A 254 8.15 10.36 19.84
CA PRO A 254 8.99 9.67 20.82
C PRO A 254 10.49 9.89 20.54
N TYR A 255 10.82 10.31 19.32
CA TYR A 255 12.18 10.64 18.87
C TYR A 255 12.45 12.15 18.80
N GLN A 256 11.55 13.03 19.26
CA GLN A 256 11.69 14.48 19.12
C GLN A 256 12.98 15.04 19.75
N ASN A 257 13.44 14.42 20.84
CA ASN A 257 14.65 14.82 21.56
C ASN A 257 15.88 13.98 21.18
N TYR A 258 15.74 13.06 20.22
CA TYR A 258 16.83 12.20 19.79
C TYR A 258 17.48 12.77 18.54
N PRO A 259 18.82 12.99 18.53
CA PRO A 259 19.50 13.37 17.31
C PRO A 259 19.26 12.30 16.24
N ILE A 260 18.66 12.67 15.10
CA ILE A 260 18.35 11.74 14.00
C ILE A 260 19.56 10.91 13.59
N LYS A 261 20.77 11.49 13.63
CA LYS A 261 22.04 10.79 13.35
C LYS A 261 22.28 9.62 14.30
N LYS A 262 21.89 9.72 15.57
CA LYS A 262 21.96 8.63 16.55
C LYS A 262 20.91 7.56 16.28
N VAL A 263 19.67 7.95 15.97
CA VAL A 263 18.58 7.01 15.64
C VAL A 263 18.92 6.22 14.38
N ARG A 264 19.33 6.91 13.31
CA ARG A 264 19.81 6.31 12.05
C ARG A 264 21.00 5.40 12.31
N LYS A 265 22.08 5.88 12.93
CA LYS A 265 23.27 5.05 13.20
C LYS A 265 22.95 3.78 14.00
N LYS A 266 22.00 3.84 14.94
CA LYS A 266 21.66 2.70 15.82
C LYS A 266 20.75 1.68 15.15
N TYR A 267 19.71 2.13 14.44
CA TYR A 267 18.65 1.25 13.95
C TYR A 267 18.58 1.16 12.42
N PHE A 268 18.97 2.21 11.71
CA PHE A 268 18.77 2.40 10.26
C PHE A 268 20.01 3.06 9.61
N PRO A 269 21.22 2.47 9.72
CA PRO A 269 22.47 3.17 9.43
C PRO A 269 22.65 3.52 7.95
N ASN A 270 21.97 2.77 7.07
CA ASN A 270 22.04 2.94 5.62
C ASN A 270 20.84 3.71 5.05
N ASP A 271 19.85 4.04 5.88
CA ASP A 271 18.64 4.70 5.41
C ASP A 271 18.80 6.22 5.46
N PHE A 272 18.34 6.89 4.41
CA PHE A 272 18.36 8.34 4.29
C PHE A 272 17.27 9.01 5.15
N LEU A 273 16.10 8.37 5.18
CA LEU A 273 14.87 8.91 5.75
C LEU A 273 14.25 7.90 6.71
N VAL A 274 13.77 8.37 7.87
CA VAL A 274 13.06 7.54 8.85
C VAL A 274 11.64 8.07 9.02
N ILE A 275 10.66 7.27 8.57
CA ILE A 275 9.23 7.53 8.74
C ILE A 275 8.69 6.42 9.64
N ILE A 276 8.06 6.81 10.74
CA ILE A 276 7.34 5.87 11.59
C ILE A 276 5.99 5.62 10.95
N ASP A 277 5.70 4.35 10.67
CA ASP A 277 4.41 3.89 10.18
C ASP A 277 3.33 4.28 11.20
N PRO A 278 2.29 5.05 10.82
CA PRO A 278 1.22 5.48 11.72
C PRO A 278 0.43 4.33 12.36
#